data_AF-A0A4Q3XNQ7-F1
#
_entry.id   AF-A0A4Q3XNQ7-F1
#
_cell.length_a   1.000
_cell.length_b   1.000
_cell.length_c   1.000
_cell.angle_alpha   90.00
_cell.angle_beta   90.00
_cell.angle_gamma   90.00
#
_symmetry.space_group_name_H-M   'P 1'
#
loop_
_entity.id
_entity.type
_entity.pdbx_description
1 polymer ?
#
loop_
_entity_poly.entity_id
_entity_poly.type
_entity_poly.pdbx_seq_one_letter_code
_entity_poly.pdbx_strand_id
1 'polypeptide(L)'
;MLRRLRCALAVALGFSGCASLNSSNTRSLLSAAGFRERTPETAKQKELYAQAESYKLMRISAKGKTMYAYKDEKAGTALVGDESNYQQYEKLAVEQKIAAEQYRAAAIQADIASGWYGAYGYSVYGPPGIPYRYR
;
A
#
# COMPACT_ATOMS: atom_id res chain seq x y z
N MET A 1 -59.86 -11.89 16.85
CA MET A 1 -59.08 -12.35 15.67
C MET A 1 -58.75 -11.15 14.79
N LEU A 2 -57.48 -10.73 14.70
CA LEU A 2 -56.86 -10.29 13.44
C LEU A 2 -55.33 -10.11 13.64
N ARG A 3 -54.58 -11.02 13.01
CA ARG A 3 -53.11 -11.04 12.93
C ARG A 3 -52.61 -9.74 12.27
N ARG A 4 -51.78 -8.95 12.95
CA ARG A 4 -51.00 -7.89 12.31
C ARG A 4 -49.71 -8.50 11.75
N LEU A 5 -49.61 -8.48 10.42
CA LEU A 5 -48.52 -9.03 9.63
C LEU A 5 -47.18 -8.40 10.01
N ARG A 6 -46.16 -9.26 10.14
CA ARG A 6 -44.75 -8.90 10.17
C ARG A 6 -44.30 -8.58 8.74
N CYS A 7 -43.95 -7.33 8.47
CA CYS A 7 -43.15 -6.95 7.30
C CYS A 7 -42.12 -5.90 7.76
N ALA A 8 -41.16 -6.31 8.57
CA ALA A 8 -39.93 -5.55 8.74
C ALA A 8 -39.00 -5.94 7.60
N LEU A 9 -39.06 -5.18 6.51
CA LEU A 9 -38.09 -5.26 5.42
C LEU A 9 -36.75 -4.74 5.94
N ALA A 10 -35.95 -5.63 6.51
CA ALA A 10 -34.59 -5.33 6.92
C ALA A 10 -33.72 -5.18 5.66
N VAL A 11 -33.65 -3.95 5.15
CA VAL A 11 -32.64 -3.55 4.17
C VAL A 11 -31.29 -3.51 4.90
N ALA A 12 -30.63 -4.66 4.96
CA ALA A 12 -29.24 -4.76 5.38
C ALA A 12 -28.36 -4.25 4.23
N LEU A 13 -28.20 -2.92 4.14
CA LEU A 13 -27.13 -2.32 3.35
C LEU A 13 -25.81 -2.65 4.06
N GLY A 14 -25.17 -3.72 3.63
CA GLY A 14 -23.84 -4.10 4.07
C GLY A 14 -22.86 -2.96 3.77
N PHE A 15 -22.28 -2.39 4.82
CA PHE A 15 -21.20 -1.40 4.78
C PHE A 15 -19.87 -2.02 4.30
N SER A 16 -19.84 -2.59 3.09
CA SER A 16 -18.59 -3.03 2.44
C SER A 16 -17.92 -1.91 1.63
N GLY A 17 -18.38 -0.65 1.78
CA GLY A 17 -17.96 0.49 0.97
C GLY A 17 -16.69 1.21 1.43
N CYS A 18 -16.25 1.04 2.68
CA CYS A 18 -15.19 1.91 3.21
C CYS A 18 -13.77 1.47 2.83
N ALA A 19 -13.51 0.16 2.71
CA ALA A 19 -12.17 -0.35 2.38
C ALA A 19 -11.81 -0.17 0.89
N SER A 20 -12.78 -0.34 -0.01
CA SER A 20 -12.56 -0.31 -1.47
C SER A 20 -12.42 1.11 -2.04
N LEU A 21 -13.14 2.08 -1.47
CA LEU A 21 -13.00 3.50 -1.84
C LEU A 21 -11.67 4.07 -1.34
N ASN A 22 -11.24 3.69 -0.13
CA ASN A 22 -9.97 4.13 0.44
C ASN A 22 -8.76 3.54 -0.31
N SER A 23 -8.83 2.27 -0.76
CA SER A 23 -7.74 1.66 -1.52
C SER A 23 -7.54 2.30 -2.91
N SER A 24 -8.63 2.59 -3.63
CA SER A 24 -8.57 3.23 -4.95
C SER A 24 -7.99 4.64 -4.88
N ASN A 25 -8.34 5.42 -3.84
CA ASN A 25 -7.74 6.73 -3.60
C ASN A 25 -6.26 6.62 -3.23
N THR A 26 -5.92 5.69 -2.33
CA THR A 26 -4.53 5.46 -1.89
C THR A 26 -3.62 5.10 -3.06
N ARG A 27 -4.03 4.17 -3.94
CA ARG A 27 -3.26 3.82 -5.14
C ARG A 27 -3.00 5.05 -6.02
N SER A 28 -4.03 5.86 -6.26
CA SER A 28 -3.91 7.06 -7.10
C SER A 28 -2.92 8.07 -6.52
N LEU A 29 -2.97 8.29 -5.21
CA LEU A 29 -2.05 9.17 -4.50
C LEU A 29 -0.61 8.66 -4.50
N LEU A 30 -0.41 7.35 -4.28
CA LEU A 30 0.92 6.73 -4.34
C LEU A 30 1.53 6.87 -5.74
N SER A 31 0.76 6.59 -6.79
CA SER A 31 1.20 6.79 -8.18
C SER A 31 1.56 8.25 -8.46
N ALA A 32 0.73 9.20 -8.01
CA ALA A 32 1.00 10.63 -8.15
C ALA A 32 2.25 11.09 -7.36
N ALA A 33 2.58 10.40 -6.26
CA ALA A 33 3.80 10.62 -5.48
C ALA A 33 5.05 9.96 -6.08
N GLY A 34 4.92 9.26 -7.21
CA GLY A 34 6.02 8.63 -7.92
C GLY A 34 6.36 7.21 -7.46
N PHE A 35 5.49 6.56 -6.68
CA PHE A 35 5.65 5.13 -6.42
C PHE A 35 5.58 4.35 -7.73
N ARG A 36 6.39 3.29 -7.84
CA ARG A 36 6.44 2.43 -9.02
C ARG A 36 5.68 1.15 -8.77
N GLU A 37 4.75 0.85 -9.67
CA GLU A 37 4.04 -0.42 -9.69
C GLU A 37 4.96 -1.56 -10.13
N ARG A 38 4.90 -2.68 -9.42
CA ARG A 38 5.71 -3.88 -9.66
C ARG A 38 4.85 -5.14 -9.54
N THR A 39 4.81 -5.91 -10.61
CA THR A 39 4.25 -7.26 -10.61
C THR A 39 5.23 -8.20 -9.91
N PRO A 40 4.79 -9.06 -8.98
CA PRO A 40 5.64 -10.08 -8.38
C PRO A 40 6.04 -11.15 -9.42
N GLU A 41 7.30 -11.14 -9.84
CA GLU A 41 7.81 -12.04 -10.88
C GLU A 41 8.54 -13.25 -10.28
N THR A 42 9.39 -13.02 -9.28
CA THR A 42 10.20 -14.08 -8.65
C THR A 42 9.42 -14.82 -7.57
N ALA A 43 9.83 -16.06 -7.26
CA ALA A 43 9.22 -16.83 -6.17
C ALA A 43 9.25 -16.07 -4.84
N LYS A 44 10.37 -15.39 -4.53
CA LYS A 44 10.48 -14.61 -3.29
C LYS A 44 9.57 -13.38 -3.28
N GLN A 45 9.44 -12.69 -4.42
CA GLN A 45 8.51 -11.57 -4.54
C GLN A 45 7.06 -12.01 -4.33
N LYS A 46 6.66 -13.15 -4.90
CA LYS A 46 5.33 -13.75 -4.74
C LYS A 46 5.06 -14.17 -3.29
N GLU A 47 6.03 -14.81 -2.65
CA GLU A 47 5.94 -15.21 -1.24
C GLU A 47 5.73 -13.99 -0.32
N LEU A 48 6.57 -12.97 -0.45
CA LEU A 48 6.47 -11.75 0.36
C LEU A 48 5.16 -10.99 0.07
N TYR A 49 4.77 -10.90 -1.20
CA TYR A 49 3.51 -10.30 -1.61
C TYR A 49 2.30 -11.03 -0.99
N ALA A 50 2.30 -12.37 -0.98
CA ALA A 50 1.23 -13.16 -0.38
C ALA A 50 1.12 -12.91 1.13
N GLN A 51 2.24 -12.75 1.83
CA GLN A 51 2.29 -12.49 3.27
C GLN A 51 1.89 -11.07 3.67
N ALA A 52 2.01 -10.08 2.78
CA ALA A 52 1.68 -8.70 3.11
C ALA A 52 0.18 -8.47 3.28
N GLU A 53 -0.15 -7.58 4.22
CA GLU A 53 -1.50 -7.08 4.43
C GLU A 53 -1.94 -6.24 3.22
N SER A 54 -3.09 -6.59 2.65
CA SER A 54 -3.63 -5.88 1.49
C SER A 54 -4.03 -4.46 1.87
N TYR A 55 -3.77 -3.51 0.97
CA TYR A 55 -4.19 -2.13 1.06
C TYR A 55 -3.64 -1.35 2.26
N LYS A 56 -2.46 -1.74 2.75
CA LYS A 56 -1.74 -1.04 3.81
C LYS A 56 -0.34 -0.66 3.34
N LEU A 57 0.04 0.58 3.61
CA LEU A 57 1.39 1.06 3.30
C LEU A 57 2.35 0.59 4.39
N MET A 58 3.40 -0.13 3.99
CA MET A 58 4.43 -0.64 4.88
C MET A 58 5.68 0.23 4.80
N ARG A 59 6.26 0.56 5.96
CA ARG A 59 7.60 1.16 6.08
C ARG A 59 8.61 0.05 6.31
N ILE A 60 9.54 -0.10 5.38
CA ILE A 60 10.55 -1.17 5.34
C ILE A 60 11.92 -0.52 5.58
N SER A 61 12.48 -0.71 6.78
CA SER A 61 13.82 -0.23 7.12
C SER A 61 14.80 -1.40 7.16
N ALA A 62 15.77 -1.43 6.25
CA ALA A 62 16.79 -2.47 6.18
C ALA A 62 18.09 -1.92 5.58
N LYS A 63 19.24 -2.42 6.05
CA LYS A 63 20.58 -2.03 5.54
C LYS A 63 20.81 -0.50 5.51
N GLY A 64 20.33 0.21 6.53
CA GLY A 64 20.46 1.67 6.64
C GLY A 64 19.62 2.48 5.65
N LYS A 65 18.69 1.84 4.93
CA LYS A 65 17.79 2.47 3.96
C LYS A 65 16.33 2.20 4.33
N THR A 66 15.45 3.13 3.97
CA THR A 66 14.00 3.01 4.20
C THR A 66 13.27 3.02 2.87
N MET A 67 12.54 1.97 2.56
CA MET A 67 11.63 1.93 1.42
C MET A 67 10.20 1.72 1.89
N TYR A 68 9.25 1.91 0.97
CA TYR A 68 7.83 1.78 1.23
C TYR A 68 7.22 0.82 0.22
N ALA A 69 6.24 0.04 0.67
CA ALA A 69 5.52 -0.89 -0.19
C ALA A 69 4.03 -0.93 0.17
N TYR A 70 3.18 -0.97 -0.85
CA TYR A 70 1.74 -1.11 -0.73
C TYR A 70 1.26 -2.26 -1.59
N LYS A 71 0.57 -3.23 -1.01
CA LYS A 71 -0.02 -4.37 -1.72
C LYS A 71 -1.39 -3.97 -2.28
N ASP A 72 -1.48 -3.92 -3.61
CA ASP A 72 -2.76 -3.78 -4.31
C ASP A 72 -3.28 -5.15 -4.75
N GLU A 73 -4.08 -5.76 -3.87
CA GLU A 73 -4.63 -7.10 -4.10
C GLU A 73 -5.56 -7.17 -5.31
N LYS A 74 -6.23 -6.06 -5.66
CA LYS A 74 -7.12 -6.01 -6.81
C LYS A 74 -6.33 -6.03 -8.12
N ALA A 75 -5.19 -5.35 -8.16
CA ALA A 75 -4.30 -5.32 -9.33
C ALA A 75 -3.34 -6.52 -9.38
N GLY A 76 -3.07 -7.17 -8.25
CA GLY A 76 -2.05 -8.21 -8.15
C GLY A 76 -0.62 -7.65 -8.17
N THR A 77 -0.45 -6.38 -7.77
CA THR A 77 0.83 -5.65 -7.87
C THR A 77 1.19 -4.94 -6.57
N ALA A 78 2.47 -4.67 -6.38
CA ALA A 78 2.97 -3.86 -5.28
C ALA A 78 3.40 -2.48 -5.80
N LEU A 79 2.98 -1.40 -5.14
CA LEU A 79 3.55 -0.07 -5.36
C LEU A 79 4.72 0.12 -4.41
N VAL A 80 5.91 0.45 -4.94
CA VAL A 80 7.14 0.62 -4.16
C VAL A 80 7.78 1.99 -4.38
N GLY A 81 8.32 2.57 -3.32
CA GLY A 81 8.91 3.91 -3.33
C GLY A 81 9.96 4.11 -2.24
N ASP A 82 10.70 5.21 -2.32
CA ASP A 82 11.64 5.65 -1.30
C ASP A 82 11.02 6.69 -0.34
N GLU A 83 11.85 7.26 0.54
CA GLU A 83 11.43 8.31 1.49
C GLU A 83 10.91 9.58 0.79
N SER A 84 11.48 9.95 -0.36
CA SER A 84 11.00 11.14 -1.09
C SER A 84 9.62 10.90 -1.68
N ASN A 85 9.36 9.69 -2.21
CA ASN A 85 8.03 9.31 -2.65
C ASN A 85 7.03 9.34 -1.47
N TYR A 86 7.42 8.83 -0.30
CA TYR A 86 6.56 8.84 0.88
C TYR A 86 6.21 10.26 1.35
N GLN A 87 7.18 11.17 1.41
CA GLN A 87 6.93 12.57 1.78
C GLN A 87 5.96 13.26 0.81
N GLN A 88 6.10 13.00 -0.49
CA GLN A 88 5.16 13.53 -1.49
C GLN A 88 3.76 12.93 -1.32
N TYR A 89 3.65 11.64 -0.98
CA TYR A 89 2.38 11.00 -0.67
C TYR A 89 1.71 11.62 0.56
N GLU A 90 2.45 11.87 1.65
CA GLU A 90 1.91 12.53 2.85
C GLU A 90 1.37 13.93 2.52
N LYS A 91 2.11 14.71 1.71
CA LYS A 91 1.65 16.03 1.26
C LYS A 91 0.30 15.94 0.51
N LEU A 92 0.19 15.03 -0.45
CA LEU A 92 -1.04 14.86 -1.23
C LEU A 92 -2.20 14.36 -0.36
N ALA A 93 -1.94 13.48 0.62
CA ALA A 93 -2.95 12.99 1.55
C ALA A 93 -3.51 14.12 2.44
N VAL A 94 -2.64 15.01 2.93
CA VAL A 94 -3.03 16.20 3.69
C VAL A 94 -3.83 17.18 2.83
N GLU A 95 -3.42 17.43 1.58
CA GLU A 95 -4.16 18.28 0.64
C GLU A 95 -5.59 17.73 0.38
N GLN A 96 -5.74 16.40 0.34
CA GLN A 96 -7.04 15.73 0.23
C GLN A 96 -7.79 15.57 1.56
N LYS A 97 -7.27 16.09 2.68
CA LYS A 97 -7.86 16.01 4.02
C LYS A 97 -8.09 14.56 4.49
N ILE A 98 -7.20 13.65 4.10
CA ILE A 98 -7.20 12.27 4.59
C ILE A 98 -6.71 12.27 6.04
N ALA A 99 -7.39 11.53 6.92
CA ALA A 99 -6.99 11.42 8.31
C ALA A 99 -5.62 10.75 8.45
N ALA A 100 -4.80 11.21 9.40
CA ALA A 100 -3.43 10.73 9.55
C ALA A 100 -3.35 9.22 9.79
N GLU A 101 -4.29 8.64 10.55
CA GLU A 101 -4.34 7.19 10.75
C GLU A 101 -4.61 6.38 9.47
N GLN A 102 -5.15 7.01 8.42
CA GLN A 102 -5.50 6.33 7.17
C GLN A 102 -4.33 6.25 6.19
N TYR A 103 -3.42 7.24 6.19
CA TYR A 103 -2.30 7.28 5.25
C TYR A 103 -0.94 6.88 5.86
N ARG A 104 -0.83 6.85 7.19
CA ARG A 104 0.47 6.55 7.84
C ARG A 104 0.97 5.15 7.52
N ALA A 105 2.24 5.07 7.13
CA ALA A 105 2.90 3.80 6.90
C ALA A 105 3.12 3.02 8.21
N ALA A 106 2.79 1.74 8.20
CA ALA A 106 3.04 0.83 9.31
C ALA A 106 4.45 0.25 9.23
N ALA A 107 5.24 0.37 10.31
CA ALA A 107 6.53 -0.31 10.40
C ALA A 107 6.33 -1.83 10.49
N ILE A 108 7.18 -2.58 9.81
CA ILE A 108 7.17 -4.05 9.85
C ILE A 108 8.40 -4.61 10.59
N GLN A 109 8.32 -5.88 10.98
CA GLN A 109 9.41 -6.58 11.68
C GLN A 109 10.69 -6.65 10.83
N ALA A 110 11.87 -6.61 11.46
CA ALA A 110 13.16 -6.43 10.78
C ALA A 110 13.55 -7.61 9.86
N ASP A 111 13.15 -8.82 10.20
CA ASP A 111 13.31 -10.04 9.39
C ASP A 111 12.49 -9.94 8.09
N ILE A 112 11.23 -9.55 8.19
CA ILE A 112 10.34 -9.32 7.04
C ILE A 112 10.83 -8.13 6.21
N ALA A 113 11.29 -7.05 6.86
CA ALA A 113 11.83 -5.87 6.20
C ALA A 113 13.05 -6.20 5.33
N SER A 114 13.94 -7.07 5.82
CA SER A 114 15.12 -7.50 5.07
C SER A 114 14.74 -8.28 3.80
N GLY A 115 13.69 -9.12 3.88
CA GLY A 115 13.14 -9.84 2.72
C GLY A 115 12.59 -8.89 1.67
N TRP A 116 11.73 -7.94 2.07
CA TRP A 116 11.18 -6.93 1.17
C TRP A 116 12.25 -6.08 0.51
N TYR A 117 13.23 -5.61 1.29
CA TYR A 117 14.35 -4.82 0.77
C TYR A 117 15.17 -5.62 -0.24
N GLY A 118 15.44 -6.90 0.02
CA GLY A 118 16.16 -7.76 -0.93
C GLY A 118 15.40 -8.00 -2.24
N ALA A 119 14.08 -8.18 -2.16
CA ALA A 119 13.24 -8.55 -3.31
C ALA A 119 12.80 -7.36 -4.18
N TYR A 120 12.66 -6.16 -3.59
CA TYR A 120 12.13 -4.98 -4.27
C TYR A 120 13.06 -3.76 -4.21
N GLY A 121 14.14 -3.78 -3.42
CA GLY A 121 15.01 -2.62 -3.22
C GLY A 121 15.72 -2.14 -4.50
N TYR A 122 16.06 -3.03 -5.43
CA TYR A 122 16.61 -2.64 -6.74
C TYR A 122 15.64 -1.79 -7.56
N SER A 123 14.34 -2.11 -7.48
CA SER A 123 13.28 -1.36 -8.15
C SER A 123 13.09 0.04 -7.57
N VAL A 124 13.62 0.30 -6.36
CA VAL A 124 13.56 1.58 -5.65
C VAL A 124 14.86 2.38 -5.82
N TYR A 125 16.00 1.74 -5.57
CA TYR A 125 17.32 2.37 -5.46
C TYR A 125 18.26 2.13 -6.64
N GLY A 126 17.90 1.22 -7.55
CA GLY A 126 18.73 0.90 -8.71
C GLY A 126 19.94 0.05 -8.32
N PRO A 127 20.86 -0.17 -9.25
CA PRO A 127 22.08 -0.91 -8.95
C PRO A 127 22.88 -0.19 -7.85
N PRO A 128 23.38 -0.92 -6.83
CA PRO A 128 24.25 -0.34 -5.81
C PRO A 128 25.44 0.37 -6.45
N GLY A 129 25.69 1.63 -6.07
CA GLY A 129 26.88 2.38 -6.48
C GLY A 129 26.76 3.16 -7.80
N ILE A 130 25.62 3.15 -8.48
CA ILE A 130 25.36 4.04 -9.62
C ILE A 130 24.35 5.10 -9.19
N PRO A 131 24.73 6.40 -9.10
CA PRO A 131 23.77 7.44 -8.76
C PRO A 131 22.71 7.54 -9.86
N TYR A 132 21.44 7.68 -9.46
CA TYR A 132 20.37 8.01 -10.39
C TYR A 132 20.66 9.38 -11.01
N ARG A 133 21.04 9.38 -12.28
CA ARG A 133 21.07 10.61 -13.08
C ARG A 133 19.61 10.99 -13.35
N TYR A 134 19.11 11.98 -12.64
CA TYR A 134 17.86 12.64 -13.00
C TYR A 134 18.02 13.19 -14.42
N ARG A 135 17.13 12.77 -15.32
CA ARG A 135 16.99 13.33 -16.66
C ARG A 135 15.97 14.45 -16.61
#